data_AF-A0A7K4HF13-F1
#
_entry.id   AF-A0A7K4HF13-F1
#
_cell.length_a   1.000
_cell.length_b   1.000
_cell.length_c   1.000
_cell.angle_alpha   90.00
_cell.angle_beta   90.00
_cell.angle_gamma   90.00
#
_symmetry.space_group_name_H-M   'P 1'
#
loop_
_entity.id
_entity.type
_entity.pdbx_description
1 polymer ?
#
loop_
_entity_poly.entity_id
_entity_poly.type
_entity_poly.pdbx_seq_one_letter_code
_entity_poly.pdbx_strand_id
1 'polypeptide(L)'
;MIIPSYAYTFIKIDFLKNLIIGDATLKNFETINDIQIFLESLKPYYPNMEIKNYTIEEIEGALINNYILLVGKIMHFSPLNMRNFLKQYLMKFEIQNLKMIIISLIIGRTKEETRKDVNFLSEEYLDNSDLIEELLKATNLDEIQILLKRTPYNIAIREGFLYLKKNKEIFVLEAFLDQLYYKQLQLQTQNLDKKEKTMISLFVKYKTEIYNLNLIYRGIKNNIERSLLKQFLVHNYLFLDEGKLEFLLNLTNLNDFVSTIELYIREAEEIKALFIILKISQKHLIGSIEDFYISYYFKKFKIKIDDIEYFTISKILEVIIKKEKEIRFEILPQVIKIIHKKFKVLKMKQN
;
A
#
# COMPACT_ATOMS: atom_id res chain seq x y z
N MET A 1 0.74 -27.76 -3.81
CA MET A 1 0.33 -27.99 -5.21
C MET A 1 1.09 -27.05 -6.12
N ILE A 2 1.79 -27.58 -7.12
CA ILE A 2 2.48 -26.79 -8.15
C ILE A 2 1.45 -26.48 -9.24
N ILE A 3 1.25 -25.20 -9.54
CA ILE A 3 0.32 -24.77 -10.60
C ILE A 3 1.17 -24.43 -11.82
N PRO A 4 1.13 -25.25 -12.87
CA PRO A 4 2.09 -25.16 -13.96
C PRO A 4 1.78 -24.03 -14.94
N SER A 5 0.55 -23.50 -14.95
CA SER A 5 0.13 -22.46 -15.89
C SER A 5 -0.98 -21.56 -15.34
N TYR A 6 -1.18 -20.42 -16.01
CA TYR A 6 -2.22 -19.44 -15.69
C TYR A 6 -3.65 -19.90 -16.02
N ALA A 7 -3.86 -21.05 -16.69
CA ALA A 7 -5.21 -21.50 -17.06
C ALA A 7 -6.11 -21.74 -15.84
N TYR A 8 -5.55 -22.31 -14.76
CA TYR A 8 -6.30 -22.49 -13.51
C TYR A 8 -6.58 -21.15 -12.82
N THR A 9 -5.58 -20.26 -12.80
CA THR A 9 -5.67 -18.90 -12.27
C THR A 9 -6.76 -18.09 -12.98
N PHE A 10 -6.85 -18.21 -14.32
CA PHE A 10 -7.82 -17.51 -15.16
C PHE A 10 -9.27 -17.77 -14.72
N ILE A 11 -9.62 -19.02 -14.44
CA ILE A 11 -10.98 -19.39 -14.02
C ILE A 11 -11.28 -18.79 -12.64
N LYS A 12 -10.31 -18.83 -11.72
CA LYS A 12 -10.49 -18.39 -10.33
C LYS A 12 -10.51 -16.87 -10.18
N ILE A 13 -9.72 -16.14 -10.99
CA ILE A 13 -9.60 -14.68 -10.85
C ILE A 13 -10.91 -13.96 -11.22
N ASP A 14 -11.73 -14.53 -12.11
CA ASP A 14 -13.02 -13.93 -12.49
C ASP A 14 -14.02 -13.89 -11.33
N PHE A 15 -14.01 -14.90 -10.46
CA PHE A 15 -14.82 -14.87 -9.25
C PHE A 15 -14.37 -13.76 -8.29
N LEU A 16 -13.06 -13.54 -8.17
CA LEU A 16 -12.52 -12.50 -7.30
C LEU A 16 -12.74 -11.09 -7.84
N LYS A 17 -12.84 -10.93 -9.16
CA LYS A 17 -13.15 -9.64 -9.78
C LYS A 17 -14.50 -9.09 -9.35
N ASN A 18 -15.48 -9.96 -9.05
CA ASN A 18 -16.79 -9.57 -8.54
C ASN A 18 -16.75 -8.94 -7.13
N LEU A 19 -15.62 -9.06 -6.42
CA LEU A 19 -15.42 -8.42 -5.11
C LEU A 19 -14.96 -6.96 -5.22
N ILE A 20 -14.69 -6.46 -6.44
CA ILE A 20 -14.38 -5.05 -6.68
C ILE A 20 -15.70 -4.28 -6.80
N ILE A 21 -15.83 -3.19 -6.05
CA ILE A 21 -17.03 -2.35 -6.09
C ILE A 21 -16.99 -1.50 -7.37
N GLY A 22 -18.09 -1.46 -8.10
CA GLY A 22 -18.24 -0.58 -9.27
C GLY A 22 -18.46 0.88 -8.88
N ASP A 23 -18.05 1.81 -9.75
CA ASP A 23 -18.10 3.26 -9.51
C ASP A 23 -19.50 3.78 -9.12
N ALA A 24 -20.56 3.23 -9.71
CA ALA A 24 -21.94 3.62 -9.37
C ALA A 24 -22.29 3.25 -7.91
N THR A 25 -21.85 2.07 -7.46
CA THR A 25 -22.06 1.61 -6.09
C THR A 25 -21.20 2.41 -5.10
N LEU A 26 -19.95 2.73 -5.45
CA LEU A 26 -19.10 3.61 -4.64
C LEU A 26 -19.74 4.99 -4.43
N LYS A 27 -20.30 5.59 -5.49
CA LYS A 27 -21.04 6.86 -5.37
C LYS A 27 -22.25 6.75 -4.45
N ASN A 28 -22.98 5.63 -4.49
CA ASN A 28 -24.10 5.40 -3.57
C ASN A 28 -23.61 5.30 -2.12
N PHE A 29 -22.45 4.69 -1.88
CA PHE A 29 -21.86 4.55 -0.55
C PHE A 29 -21.48 5.89 0.10
N GLU A 30 -21.12 6.91 -0.69
CA GLU A 30 -20.84 8.26 -0.17
C GLU A 30 -22.05 8.90 0.54
N THR A 31 -23.26 8.49 0.15
CA THR A 31 -24.53 9.01 0.70
C THR A 31 -24.92 8.37 2.03
N ILE A 32 -24.32 7.21 2.37
CA ILE A 32 -24.61 6.50 3.61
C ILE A 32 -23.94 7.23 4.78
N ASN A 33 -24.74 7.59 5.78
CA ASN A 33 -24.27 8.33 6.97
C ASN A 33 -24.30 7.50 8.26
N ASP A 34 -24.77 6.25 8.19
CA ASP A 34 -24.80 5.33 9.31
C ASP A 34 -23.75 4.23 9.11
N ILE A 35 -22.93 3.97 10.14
CA ILE A 35 -21.81 3.04 10.03
C ILE A 35 -22.27 1.59 9.89
N GLN A 36 -23.39 1.20 10.51
CA GLN A 36 -23.90 -0.17 10.43
C GLN A 36 -24.45 -0.42 9.03
N ILE A 37 -25.28 0.48 8.51
CA ILE A 37 -25.81 0.40 7.14
C ILE A 37 -24.66 0.38 6.12
N PHE A 38 -23.64 1.20 6.33
CA PHE A 38 -22.46 1.25 5.46
C PHE A 38 -21.72 -0.10 5.45
N LEU A 39 -21.41 -0.65 6.63
CA LEU A 39 -20.70 -1.93 6.73
C LEU A 39 -21.53 -3.12 6.22
N GLU A 40 -22.86 -3.10 6.41
CA GLU A 40 -23.76 -4.09 5.81
C GLU A 40 -23.71 -4.04 4.29
N SER A 41 -23.68 -2.84 3.71
CA SER A 41 -23.55 -2.63 2.27
C SER A 41 -22.20 -3.12 1.72
N LEU A 42 -21.16 -3.20 2.56
CA LEU A 42 -19.84 -3.72 2.18
C LEU A 42 -19.74 -5.25 2.20
N LYS A 43 -20.58 -5.96 2.96
CA LYS A 43 -20.49 -7.42 3.12
C LYS A 43 -20.38 -8.22 1.80
N PRO A 44 -21.10 -7.88 0.71
CA PRO A 44 -20.95 -8.58 -0.57
C PRO A 44 -19.54 -8.52 -1.17
N TYR A 45 -18.79 -7.46 -0.86
CA TYR A 45 -17.47 -7.17 -1.43
C TYR A 45 -16.32 -7.51 -0.47
N TYR A 46 -16.65 -7.70 0.82
CA TYR A 46 -15.72 -8.01 1.90
C TYR A 46 -16.27 -9.20 2.70
N PRO A 47 -16.21 -10.43 2.13
CA PRO A 47 -16.76 -11.61 2.78
C PRO A 47 -16.05 -11.89 4.10
N ASN A 48 -16.79 -12.41 5.08
CA ASN A 48 -16.32 -12.78 6.42
C ASN A 48 -15.76 -11.59 7.24
N MET A 49 -16.16 -10.36 6.92
CA MET A 49 -15.81 -9.18 7.72
C MET A 49 -16.69 -9.14 8.98
N GLU A 50 -16.09 -9.40 10.14
CA GLU A 50 -16.74 -9.32 11.44
C GLU A 50 -16.28 -8.05 12.18
N ILE A 51 -17.24 -7.18 12.51
CA ILE A 51 -17.00 -5.92 13.23
C ILE A 51 -17.93 -5.89 14.45
N LYS A 52 -17.37 -5.68 15.64
CA LYS A 52 -18.10 -5.66 16.91
C LYS A 52 -18.23 -4.25 17.50
N ASN A 53 -17.13 -3.52 17.56
CA ASN A 53 -17.06 -2.22 18.26
C ASN A 53 -17.20 -1.03 17.32
N TYR A 54 -17.14 -1.24 16.00
CA TYR A 54 -17.29 -0.20 14.98
C TYR A 54 -16.26 0.93 15.12
N THR A 55 -15.06 0.60 15.61
CA THR A 55 -13.93 1.53 15.69
C THR A 55 -13.22 1.63 14.35
N ILE A 56 -12.49 2.72 14.11
CA ILE A 56 -11.76 2.91 12.85
C ILE A 56 -10.70 1.82 12.72
N GLU A 57 -10.00 1.53 13.82
CA GLU A 57 -8.92 0.55 13.91
C GLU A 57 -9.41 -0.87 13.63
N GLU A 58 -10.55 -1.27 14.21
CA GLU A 58 -11.15 -2.58 13.95
C GLU A 58 -11.61 -2.74 12.50
N ILE A 59 -12.24 -1.70 11.94
CA ILE A 59 -12.71 -1.72 10.55
C ILE A 59 -11.52 -1.74 9.58
N GLU A 60 -10.50 -0.92 9.82
CA GLU A 60 -9.27 -0.91 9.01
C GLU A 60 -8.56 -2.26 9.06
N GLY A 61 -8.38 -2.83 10.26
CA GLY A 61 -7.80 -4.16 10.43
C GLY A 61 -8.56 -5.24 9.66
N ALA A 62 -9.90 -5.20 9.69
CA ALA A 62 -10.74 -6.15 8.95
C ALA A 62 -10.65 -5.98 7.43
N LEU A 63 -10.61 -4.73 6.93
CA LEU A 63 -10.41 -4.44 5.51
C LEU A 63 -9.03 -4.91 5.02
N ILE A 64 -7.98 -4.67 5.81
CA ILE A 64 -6.61 -5.14 5.53
C ILE A 64 -6.55 -6.68 5.53
N ASN A 65 -7.15 -7.33 6.54
CA ASN A 65 -7.24 -8.80 6.59
C ASN A 65 -7.93 -9.36 5.33
N ASN A 66 -9.05 -8.77 4.93
CA ASN A 66 -9.76 -9.20 3.72
C ASN A 66 -8.89 -9.03 2.46
N TYR A 67 -8.14 -7.94 2.38
CA TYR A 67 -7.21 -7.71 1.27
C TYR A 67 -6.05 -8.71 1.24
N ILE A 68 -5.47 -9.05 2.40
CA ILE A 68 -4.41 -10.08 2.50
C ILE A 68 -4.98 -11.45 2.11
N LEU A 69 -6.18 -11.81 2.58
CA LEU A 69 -6.87 -13.04 2.17
C LEU A 69 -7.09 -13.09 0.65
N LEU A 70 -7.47 -11.96 0.04
CA LEU A 70 -7.66 -11.86 -1.40
C LEU A 70 -6.36 -12.14 -2.16
N VAL A 71 -5.27 -11.47 -1.78
CA VAL A 71 -3.94 -11.68 -2.37
C VAL A 71 -3.45 -13.11 -2.14
N GLY A 72 -3.65 -13.66 -0.94
CA GLY A 72 -3.30 -15.04 -0.58
C GLY A 72 -4.07 -16.08 -1.39
N LYS A 73 -5.36 -15.86 -1.66
CA LYS A 73 -6.14 -16.69 -2.59
C LYS A 73 -5.52 -16.67 -3.99
N ILE A 74 -5.21 -15.47 -4.51
CA ILE A 74 -4.57 -15.33 -5.83
C ILE A 74 -3.24 -16.10 -5.86
N MET A 75 -2.42 -15.91 -4.83
CA MET A 75 -1.13 -16.58 -4.67
C MET A 75 -1.26 -18.11 -4.67
N HIS A 76 -2.28 -18.65 -4.00
CA HIS A 76 -2.53 -20.09 -3.95
C HIS A 76 -2.79 -20.68 -5.34
N PHE A 77 -3.55 -19.97 -6.18
CA PHE A 77 -3.91 -20.45 -7.51
C PHE A 77 -3.01 -19.94 -8.64
N SER A 78 -1.89 -19.27 -8.35
CA SER A 78 -0.96 -18.70 -9.34
C SER A 78 0.29 -19.57 -9.57
N PRO A 79 0.95 -19.45 -10.74
CA PRO A 79 2.28 -20.03 -10.99
C PRO A 79 3.36 -19.51 -10.03
N LEU A 80 4.51 -20.20 -9.99
CA LEU A 80 5.59 -19.95 -9.02
C LEU A 80 6.13 -18.52 -9.06
N ASN A 81 6.39 -17.96 -10.24
CA ASN A 81 6.92 -16.61 -10.38
C ASN A 81 5.96 -15.55 -9.83
N MET A 82 4.69 -15.60 -10.24
CA MET A 82 3.64 -14.75 -9.67
C MET A 82 3.47 -14.96 -8.17
N ARG A 83 3.52 -16.19 -7.68
CA ARG A 83 3.46 -16.48 -6.25
C ARG A 83 4.61 -15.79 -5.50
N ASN A 84 5.83 -15.88 -5.99
CA ASN A 84 6.99 -15.24 -5.38
C ASN A 84 6.85 -13.71 -5.39
N PHE A 85 6.36 -13.13 -6.50
CA PHE A 85 6.06 -11.71 -6.57
C PHE A 85 4.98 -11.30 -5.56
N LEU A 86 3.88 -12.04 -5.45
CA LEU A 86 2.81 -11.75 -4.50
C LEU A 86 3.26 -11.91 -3.05
N LYS A 87 4.11 -12.90 -2.75
CA LYS A 87 4.76 -13.04 -1.44
C LYS A 87 5.58 -11.79 -1.12
N GLN A 88 6.40 -11.32 -2.06
CA GLN A 88 7.15 -10.06 -1.88
C GLN A 88 6.23 -8.85 -1.74
N TYR A 89 5.11 -8.82 -2.45
CA TYR A 89 4.12 -7.75 -2.36
C TYR A 89 3.43 -7.69 -0.98
N LEU A 90 3.23 -8.84 -0.33
CA LEU A 90 2.70 -8.90 1.04
C LEU A 90 3.68 -8.43 2.12
N MET A 91 4.98 -8.31 1.82
CA MET A 91 6.01 -7.81 2.75
C MET A 91 5.66 -6.43 3.36
N LYS A 92 4.85 -5.61 2.68
CA LYS A 92 4.39 -4.33 3.22
C LYS A 92 3.63 -4.47 4.55
N PHE A 93 2.89 -5.58 4.73
CA PHE A 93 2.12 -5.85 5.94
C PHE A 93 3.01 -6.36 7.08
N GLU A 94 4.03 -7.16 6.76
CA GLU A 94 5.07 -7.52 7.73
C GLU A 94 5.83 -6.28 8.20
N ILE A 95 6.19 -5.37 7.30
CA ILE A 95 6.79 -4.08 7.67
C ILE A 95 5.87 -3.27 8.59
N GLN A 96 4.55 -3.26 8.35
CA GLN A 96 3.60 -2.62 9.25
C GLN A 96 3.58 -3.29 10.64
N ASN A 97 3.60 -4.61 10.69
CA ASN A 97 3.71 -5.36 11.95
C ASN A 97 5.00 -5.02 12.70
N LEU A 98 6.15 -4.97 12.01
CA LEU A 98 7.43 -4.57 12.60
C LEU A 98 7.38 -3.16 13.18
N LYS A 99 6.85 -2.19 12.43
CA LYS A 99 6.66 -0.81 12.90
C LYS A 99 5.78 -0.77 14.15
N MET A 100 4.66 -1.50 14.13
CA MET A 100 3.72 -1.56 15.26
C MET A 100 4.35 -2.15 16.52
N ILE A 101 5.11 -3.25 16.39
CA ILE A 101 5.82 -3.90 17.50
C ILE A 101 6.85 -2.95 18.09
N ILE A 102 7.67 -2.32 17.24
CA ILE A 102 8.71 -1.38 17.68
C ILE A 102 8.11 -0.17 18.39
N ILE A 103 7.08 0.45 17.81
CA ILE A 103 6.41 1.61 18.42
C ILE A 103 5.78 1.20 19.75
N SER A 104 5.08 0.07 19.80
CA SER A 104 4.47 -0.44 21.03
C SER A 104 5.49 -0.66 22.14
N LEU A 105 6.66 -1.21 21.80
CA LEU A 105 7.76 -1.39 22.75
C LEU A 105 8.30 -0.06 23.28
N ILE A 106 8.44 0.95 22.42
CA ILE A 106 8.91 2.29 22.80
C ILE A 106 7.93 2.97 23.76
N ILE A 107 6.62 2.82 23.55
CA ILE A 107 5.58 3.43 24.40
C ILE A 107 5.19 2.56 25.61
N GLY A 108 5.81 1.39 25.78
CA GLY A 108 5.59 0.50 26.92
C GLY A 108 4.25 -0.23 26.93
N ARG A 109 3.67 -0.52 25.76
CA ARG A 109 2.48 -1.40 25.66
C ARG A 109 2.83 -2.83 26.01
N THR A 110 1.86 -3.57 26.55
CA THR A 110 2.06 -4.98 26.88
C THR A 110 2.10 -5.85 25.63
N LYS A 111 2.73 -7.02 25.73
CA LYS A 111 2.75 -8.01 24.65
C LYS A 111 1.34 -8.35 24.19
N GLU A 112 0.42 -8.56 25.13
CA GLU A 112 -0.96 -8.96 24.85
C GLU A 112 -1.75 -7.87 24.12
N GLU A 113 -1.47 -6.60 24.43
CA GLU A 113 -2.06 -5.46 23.72
C GLU A 113 -1.50 -5.35 22.30
N THR A 114 -0.18 -5.39 22.15
CA THR A 114 0.47 -5.30 20.84
C THR A 114 0.08 -6.45 19.93
N ARG A 115 0.00 -7.66 20.47
CA ARG A 115 -0.37 -8.87 19.71
C ARG A 115 -1.75 -8.76 19.07
N LYS A 116 -2.70 -8.03 19.68
CA LYS A 116 -4.05 -7.82 19.11
C LYS A 116 -4.03 -6.98 17.84
N ASP A 117 -3.03 -6.12 17.68
CA ASP A 117 -2.90 -5.21 16.55
C ASP A 117 -2.01 -5.80 15.44
N VAL A 118 -1.31 -6.91 15.71
CA VAL A 118 -0.49 -7.61 14.73
C VAL A 118 -1.36 -8.41 13.77
N ASN A 119 -1.12 -8.23 12.48
CA ASN A 119 -1.73 -9.02 11.44
C ASN A 119 -1.00 -10.35 11.25
N PHE A 120 -1.43 -11.41 11.94
CA PHE A 120 -0.77 -12.72 11.78
C PHE A 120 -1.03 -13.39 10.44
N LEU A 121 -2.09 -13.00 9.72
CA LEU A 121 -2.43 -13.59 8.44
C LEU A 121 -1.37 -13.27 7.36
N SER A 122 -0.80 -12.06 7.35
CA SER A 122 0.34 -11.77 6.46
C SER A 122 1.51 -12.70 6.76
N GLU A 123 1.75 -12.98 8.04
CA GLU A 123 2.88 -13.78 8.50
C GLU A 123 2.73 -15.26 8.17
N GLU A 124 1.49 -15.77 8.17
CA GLU A 124 1.18 -17.12 7.67
C GLU A 124 1.53 -17.27 6.19
N TYR A 125 1.25 -16.25 5.36
CA TYR A 125 1.61 -16.27 3.94
C TYR A 125 3.11 -16.02 3.69
N LEU A 126 3.78 -15.34 4.62
CA LEU A 126 5.21 -15.04 4.54
C LEU A 126 6.10 -16.13 5.16
N ASP A 127 5.50 -17.06 5.91
CA ASP A 127 6.17 -18.08 6.72
C ASP A 127 7.00 -17.48 7.87
N ASN A 128 6.54 -16.38 8.46
CA ASN A 128 7.26 -15.60 9.49
C ASN A 128 6.51 -15.48 10.82
N SER A 129 5.45 -16.27 11.04
CA SER A 129 4.66 -16.23 12.29
C SER A 129 5.51 -16.46 13.54
N ASP A 130 6.47 -17.39 13.50
CA ASP A 130 7.37 -17.68 14.63
C ASP A 130 8.29 -16.50 14.93
N LEU A 131 8.87 -15.88 13.89
CA LEU A 131 9.71 -14.69 14.03
C LEU A 131 8.92 -13.55 14.70
N ILE A 132 7.66 -13.36 14.31
CA ILE A 132 6.81 -12.30 14.86
C ILE A 132 6.42 -12.59 16.32
N GLU A 133 6.17 -13.85 16.67
CA GLU A 133 5.96 -14.26 18.07
C GLU A 133 7.23 -14.10 18.93
N GLU A 134 8.42 -14.27 18.35
CA GLU A 134 9.69 -13.97 19.02
C GLU A 134 9.88 -12.46 19.22
N LEU A 135 9.61 -11.65 18.21
CA LEU A 135 9.70 -10.18 18.28
C LEU A 135 8.76 -9.59 19.33
N LEU A 136 7.56 -10.16 19.49
CA LEU A 136 6.61 -9.77 20.53
C LEU A 136 7.09 -10.07 21.96
N LYS A 137 8.10 -10.93 22.13
CA LYS A 137 8.72 -11.22 23.45
C LYS A 137 9.89 -10.27 23.77
N ALA A 138 10.35 -9.49 22.80
CA ALA A 138 11.48 -8.60 22.99
C ALA A 138 11.16 -7.51 24.04
N THR A 139 12.10 -7.28 24.95
CA THR A 139 11.93 -6.31 26.04
C THR A 139 12.60 -4.96 25.76
N ASN A 140 13.42 -4.90 24.71
CA ASN A 140 14.15 -3.71 24.31
C ASN A 140 14.51 -3.74 22.81
N LEU A 141 14.93 -2.59 22.27
CA LEU A 141 15.26 -2.46 20.85
C LEU A 141 16.50 -3.28 20.45
N ASP A 142 17.44 -3.54 21.36
CA ASP A 142 18.64 -4.31 21.05
C ASP A 142 18.31 -5.78 20.78
N GLU A 143 17.35 -6.36 21.53
CA GLU A 143 16.81 -7.70 21.27
C GLU A 143 16.12 -7.78 19.89
N ILE A 144 15.31 -6.79 19.52
CA ILE A 144 14.71 -6.71 18.18
C ILE A 144 15.79 -6.71 17.09
N GLN A 145 16.84 -5.92 17.28
CA GLN A 145 17.95 -5.85 16.32
C GLN A 145 18.68 -7.20 16.18
N ILE A 146 18.84 -7.94 17.28
CA ILE A 146 19.45 -9.28 17.27
C ILE A 146 18.59 -10.28 16.49
N LEU A 147 17.27 -10.31 16.76
CA LEU A 147 16.31 -11.19 16.07
C LEU A 147 16.28 -10.91 14.56
N LEU A 148 16.35 -9.64 14.17
CA LEU A 148 16.31 -9.22 12.76
C LEU A 148 17.68 -9.25 12.06
N LYS A 149 18.76 -9.67 12.73
CA LYS A 149 20.12 -9.62 12.17
C LYS A 149 20.30 -10.46 10.91
N ARG A 150 19.58 -11.58 10.79
CA ARG A 150 19.66 -12.52 9.64
C ARG A 150 18.51 -12.36 8.65
N THR A 151 17.71 -11.30 8.79
CA THR A 151 16.59 -11.03 7.89
C THR A 151 16.96 -9.89 6.93
N PRO A 152 16.16 -9.68 5.86
CA PRO A 152 16.33 -8.51 4.98
C PRO A 152 16.21 -7.16 5.71
N TYR A 153 15.65 -7.15 6.93
CA TYR A 153 15.40 -5.96 7.73
C TYR A 153 16.63 -5.43 8.47
N ASN A 154 17.70 -6.24 8.63
CA ASN A 154 18.85 -5.92 9.46
C ASN A 154 19.40 -4.49 9.24
N ILE A 155 19.70 -4.13 7.99
CA ILE A 155 20.29 -2.83 7.67
C ILE A 155 19.32 -1.69 8.03
N ALA A 156 18.06 -1.81 7.59
CA ALA A 156 17.04 -0.80 7.86
C ALA A 156 16.82 -0.58 9.37
N ILE A 157 16.76 -1.68 10.14
CA ILE A 157 16.58 -1.65 11.59
C ILE A 157 17.80 -1.05 12.29
N ARG A 158 19.02 -1.46 11.92
CA ARG A 158 20.26 -0.95 12.52
C ARG A 158 20.41 0.55 12.32
N GLU A 159 20.30 1.02 11.08
CA GLU A 159 20.44 2.45 10.77
C GLU A 159 19.30 3.27 11.40
N GLY A 160 18.07 2.75 11.34
CA GLY A 160 16.91 3.40 11.95
C GLY A 160 17.00 3.49 13.48
N PHE A 161 17.44 2.44 14.17
CA PHE A 161 17.64 2.47 15.63
C PHE A 161 18.79 3.37 16.05
N LEU A 162 19.88 3.42 15.27
CA LEU A 162 20.97 4.35 15.53
C LEU A 162 20.47 5.81 15.47
N TYR A 163 19.69 6.15 14.45
CA TYR A 163 19.08 7.47 14.32
C TYR A 163 18.08 7.76 15.45
N LEU A 164 17.18 6.81 15.75
CA LEU A 164 16.17 6.94 16.81
C LEU A 164 16.82 7.17 18.19
N LYS A 165 17.88 6.43 18.52
CA LYS A 165 18.60 6.60 19.80
C LYS A 165 19.18 8.01 19.94
N LYS A 166 19.72 8.57 18.84
CA LYS A 166 20.34 9.90 18.79
C LYS A 166 19.33 11.05 18.77
N ASN A 167 18.29 10.96 17.94
CA ASN A 167 17.40 12.09 17.63
C ASN A 167 16.00 11.97 18.24
N LYS A 168 15.65 10.80 18.81
CA LYS A 168 14.32 10.51 19.38
C LYS A 168 13.16 10.63 18.38
N GLU A 169 13.45 10.38 17.11
CA GLU A 169 12.49 10.43 16.00
C GLU A 169 12.33 9.06 15.33
N ILE A 170 11.09 8.60 15.18
CA ILE A 170 10.77 7.29 14.59
C ILE A 170 10.72 7.31 13.06
N PHE A 171 10.49 8.49 12.47
CA PHE A 171 10.27 8.66 11.03
C PHE A 171 11.37 8.02 10.17
N VAL A 172 12.64 8.17 10.56
CA VAL A 172 13.77 7.63 9.80
C VAL A 172 13.77 6.11 9.75
N LEU A 173 13.44 5.46 10.88
CA LEU A 173 13.28 4.01 10.91
C LEU A 173 12.15 3.57 9.98
N GLU A 174 11.01 4.25 10.05
CA GLU A 174 9.86 3.93 9.20
C GLU A 174 10.19 4.08 7.71
N ALA A 175 10.91 5.15 7.36
CA ALA A 175 11.31 5.45 6.00
C ALA A 175 12.31 4.42 5.44
N PHE A 176 13.27 3.94 6.24
CA PHE A 176 14.18 2.86 5.84
C PHE A 176 13.43 1.55 5.55
N LEU A 177 12.46 1.19 6.39
CA LEU A 177 11.64 0.00 6.17
C LEU A 177 10.76 0.15 4.92
N ASP A 178 10.14 1.31 4.71
CA ASP A 178 9.35 1.57 3.50
C ASP A 178 10.23 1.52 2.25
N GLN A 179 11.41 2.14 2.27
CA GLN A 179 12.34 2.11 1.15
C GLN A 179 12.77 0.67 0.82
N LEU A 180 13.03 -0.15 1.83
CA LEU A 180 13.39 -1.56 1.67
C LEU A 180 12.30 -2.31 0.88
N TYR A 181 11.02 -2.10 1.19
CA TYR A 181 9.92 -2.74 0.47
C TYR A 181 9.98 -2.49 -1.05
N TYR A 182 10.10 -1.22 -1.46
CA TYR A 182 10.11 -0.87 -2.89
C TYR A 182 11.38 -1.36 -3.59
N LYS A 183 12.54 -1.35 -2.90
CA LYS A 183 13.78 -1.94 -3.42
C LYS A 183 13.63 -3.45 -3.64
N GLN A 184 13.01 -4.17 -2.70
CA GLN A 184 12.79 -5.61 -2.83
C GLN A 184 11.79 -5.93 -3.95
N LEU A 185 10.71 -5.15 -4.10
CA LEU A 185 9.81 -5.30 -5.23
C LEU A 185 10.53 -5.12 -6.57
N GLN A 186 11.38 -4.10 -6.69
CA GLN A 186 12.17 -3.85 -7.90
C GLN A 186 13.09 -5.04 -8.21
N LEU A 187 13.79 -5.58 -7.21
CA LEU A 187 14.64 -6.75 -7.37
C LEU A 187 13.85 -7.97 -7.86
N GLN A 188 12.66 -8.22 -7.30
CA GLN A 188 11.83 -9.36 -7.74
C GLN A 188 11.44 -9.29 -9.21
N THR A 189 11.34 -8.09 -9.80
CA THR A 189 11.00 -7.97 -11.23
C THR A 189 12.08 -8.54 -12.17
N GLN A 190 13.30 -8.74 -11.68
CA GLN A 190 14.41 -9.30 -12.46
C GLN A 190 14.24 -10.80 -12.73
N ASN A 191 13.52 -11.51 -11.85
CA ASN A 191 13.31 -12.95 -11.88
C ASN A 191 12.07 -13.38 -12.68
N LEU A 192 11.32 -12.43 -13.22
CA LEU A 192 10.06 -12.69 -13.93
C LEU A 192 10.28 -13.06 -15.39
N ASP A 193 9.34 -13.84 -15.94
CA ASP A 193 9.32 -14.12 -17.38
C ASP A 193 8.99 -12.86 -18.20
N LYS A 194 9.13 -12.92 -19.53
CA LYS A 194 8.93 -11.74 -20.40
C LYS A 194 7.54 -11.11 -20.26
N LYS A 195 6.47 -11.91 -20.12
CA LYS A 195 5.09 -11.42 -20.05
C LYS A 195 4.80 -10.80 -18.69
N GLU A 196 5.13 -11.51 -17.62
CA GLU A 196 5.05 -11.06 -16.24
C GLU A 196 5.87 -9.78 -16.04
N LYS A 197 7.13 -9.79 -16.47
CA LYS A 197 8.06 -8.68 -16.32
C LYS A 197 7.53 -7.41 -16.95
N THR A 198 6.87 -7.48 -18.10
CA THR A 198 6.32 -6.29 -18.78
C THR A 198 5.28 -5.58 -17.92
N MET A 199 4.30 -6.33 -17.38
CA MET A 199 3.23 -5.76 -16.55
C MET A 199 3.69 -5.42 -15.14
N ILE A 200 4.36 -6.36 -14.49
CA ILE A 200 4.76 -6.22 -13.09
C ILE A 200 5.84 -5.13 -12.95
N SER A 201 6.77 -5.00 -13.89
CA SER A 201 7.74 -3.89 -13.83
C SER A 201 7.05 -2.53 -13.95
N LEU A 202 6.01 -2.41 -14.80
CA LEU A 202 5.23 -1.18 -14.89
C LEU A 202 4.48 -0.90 -13.58
N PHE A 203 3.90 -1.94 -12.98
CA PHE A 203 3.24 -1.86 -11.68
C PHE A 203 4.18 -1.37 -10.58
N VAL A 204 5.36 -1.99 -10.46
CA VAL A 204 6.37 -1.64 -9.45
C VAL A 204 6.92 -0.23 -9.68
N LYS A 205 7.18 0.15 -10.94
CA LYS A 205 7.63 1.52 -11.29
C LYS A 205 6.65 2.58 -10.82
N TYR A 206 5.37 2.45 -11.15
CA TYR A 206 4.41 3.46 -10.70
C TYR A 206 4.26 3.48 -9.18
N LYS A 207 4.22 2.31 -8.52
CA LYS A 207 4.11 2.24 -7.06
C LYS A 207 5.30 2.92 -6.38
N THR A 208 6.49 2.77 -6.95
CA THR A 208 7.72 3.40 -6.44
C THR A 208 7.72 4.91 -6.66
N GLU A 209 7.26 5.37 -7.83
CA GLU A 209 7.17 6.80 -8.13
C GLU A 209 6.14 7.51 -7.23
N ILE A 210 4.97 6.88 -6.99
CA ILE A 210 3.97 7.37 -6.03
C ILE A 210 4.54 7.41 -4.60
N TYR A 211 5.34 6.42 -4.20
CA TYR A 211 6.04 6.44 -2.92
C TYR A 211 6.98 7.64 -2.79
N ASN A 212 7.85 7.85 -3.78
CA ASN A 212 8.79 8.96 -3.79
C ASN A 212 8.06 10.32 -3.74
N LEU A 213 7.01 10.48 -4.54
CA LEU A 213 6.18 11.70 -4.54
C LEU A 213 5.49 11.93 -3.20
N ASN A 214 4.96 10.88 -2.56
CA ASN A 214 4.35 10.99 -1.24
C ASN A 214 5.38 11.31 -0.16
N LEU A 215 6.60 10.75 -0.24
CA LEU A 215 7.69 11.04 0.68
C LEU A 215 8.10 12.52 0.59
N ILE A 216 8.28 13.06 -0.62
CA ILE A 216 8.61 14.47 -0.83
C ILE A 216 7.46 15.37 -0.35
N TYR A 217 6.21 15.05 -0.71
CA TYR A 217 5.03 15.77 -0.25
C TYR A 217 4.96 15.86 1.28
N ARG A 218 5.16 14.73 1.97
CA ARG A 218 5.22 14.68 3.44
C ARG A 218 6.41 15.47 3.98
N GLY A 219 7.55 15.41 3.29
CA GLY A 219 8.75 16.16 3.61
C GLY A 219 8.51 17.67 3.61
N ILE A 220 7.92 18.20 2.55
CA ILE A 220 7.55 19.62 2.43
C ILE A 220 6.54 19.99 3.53
N LYS A 221 5.48 19.19 3.70
CA LYS A 221 4.41 19.48 4.67
C LYS A 221 4.91 19.51 6.12
N ASN A 222 5.92 18.71 6.45
CA ASN A 222 6.46 18.59 7.82
C ASN A 222 7.84 19.23 7.98
N ASN A 223 8.32 20.00 6.99
CA ASN A 223 9.64 20.66 7.00
C ASN A 223 10.82 19.71 7.29
N ILE A 224 10.80 18.51 6.71
CA ILE A 224 11.88 17.52 6.87
C ILE A 224 13.07 17.90 6.00
N GLU A 225 14.29 17.72 6.51
CA GLU A 225 15.52 18.03 5.81
C GLU A 225 15.64 17.26 4.47
N ARG A 226 16.00 17.95 3.40
CA ARG A 226 16.10 17.37 2.05
C ARG A 226 17.19 16.32 1.92
N SER A 227 18.34 16.55 2.58
CA SER A 227 19.46 15.61 2.60
C SER A 227 19.06 14.28 3.23
N LEU A 228 18.15 14.33 4.22
CA LEU A 228 17.59 13.16 4.88
C LEU A 228 16.59 12.45 3.97
N LEU A 229 15.63 13.17 3.39
CA LEU A 229 14.64 12.61 2.47
C LEU A 229 15.29 11.91 1.26
N LYS A 230 16.37 12.49 0.71
CA LYS A 230 17.13 11.94 -0.42
C LYS A 230 17.59 10.50 -0.17
N GLN A 231 17.94 10.16 1.07
CA GLN A 231 18.41 8.83 1.44
C GLN A 231 17.33 7.75 1.33
N PHE A 232 16.05 8.14 1.38
CA PHE A 232 14.92 7.22 1.35
C PHE A 232 14.26 7.11 -0.03
N LEU A 233 14.64 7.94 -0.99
CA LEU A 233 14.14 7.82 -2.37
C LEU A 233 14.60 6.50 -3.00
N VAL A 234 13.78 5.97 -3.90
CA VAL A 234 14.08 4.75 -4.64
C VAL A 234 14.19 5.05 -6.13
N HIS A 235 15.33 4.68 -6.72
CA HIS A 235 15.64 4.91 -8.13
C HIS A 235 14.93 3.88 -9.02
N ASN A 236 13.64 4.12 -9.27
CA ASN A 236 12.81 3.32 -10.15
C ASN A 236 11.64 4.15 -10.65
N TYR A 237 11.74 4.62 -11.89
CA TYR A 237 10.86 5.66 -12.42
C TYR A 237 9.97 5.15 -13.55
N LEU A 238 8.78 5.76 -13.65
CA LEU A 238 7.84 5.56 -14.75
C LEU A 238 7.81 6.77 -15.69
N PHE A 239 7.40 7.94 -15.20
CA PHE A 239 7.30 9.18 -15.98
C PHE A 239 8.32 10.23 -15.55
N LEU A 240 8.81 10.12 -14.33
CA LEU A 240 9.88 10.97 -13.83
C LEU A 240 11.24 10.41 -14.22
N ASP A 241 12.26 11.19 -13.92
CA ASP A 241 13.67 10.81 -13.95
C ASP A 241 14.33 11.36 -12.68
N GLU A 242 15.60 11.02 -12.48
CA GLU A 242 16.37 11.47 -11.32
C GLU A 242 16.41 13.00 -11.21
N GLY A 243 16.58 13.70 -12.34
CA GLY A 243 16.64 15.17 -12.37
C GLY A 243 15.32 15.83 -11.97
N LYS A 244 14.20 15.34 -12.50
CA LYS A 244 12.85 15.80 -12.12
C LYS A 244 12.57 15.53 -10.65
N LEU A 245 12.99 14.37 -10.13
CA LEU A 245 12.77 14.03 -8.73
C LEU A 245 13.62 14.89 -7.79
N GLU A 246 14.89 15.13 -8.13
CA GLU A 246 15.77 16.06 -7.40
C GLU A 246 15.24 17.50 -7.45
N PHE A 247 14.67 17.93 -8.57
CA PHE A 247 14.01 19.23 -8.66
C PHE A 247 12.82 19.31 -7.68
N LEU A 248 11.93 18.32 -7.70
CA LEU A 248 10.79 18.24 -6.77
C LEU A 248 11.22 18.21 -5.30
N LEU A 249 12.30 17.48 -4.98
CA LEU A 249 12.87 17.40 -3.63
C LEU A 249 13.35 18.76 -3.11
N ASN A 250 13.76 19.66 -4.02
CA ASN A 250 14.27 20.98 -3.66
C ASN A 250 13.17 22.04 -3.46
N LEU A 251 11.91 21.72 -3.77
CA LEU A 251 10.80 22.62 -3.54
C LEU A 251 10.48 22.71 -2.03
N THR A 252 10.14 23.91 -1.57
CA THR A 252 9.74 24.17 -0.17
C THR A 252 8.28 24.51 -0.02
N ASN A 253 7.56 24.64 -1.13
CA ASN A 253 6.18 25.07 -1.15
C ASN A 253 5.31 23.99 -1.81
N LEU A 254 4.19 23.66 -1.18
CA LEU A 254 3.24 22.67 -1.70
C LEU A 254 2.59 23.11 -3.02
N ASN A 255 2.32 24.39 -3.21
CA ASN A 255 1.73 24.91 -4.45
C ASN A 255 2.69 24.76 -5.62
N ASP A 256 3.98 25.07 -5.41
CA ASP A 256 5.02 24.89 -6.42
C ASP A 256 5.21 23.41 -6.75
N PHE A 257 5.19 22.55 -5.71
CA PHE A 257 5.27 21.10 -5.87
C PHE A 257 4.11 20.55 -6.70
N VAL A 258 2.87 20.93 -6.38
CA VAL A 258 1.68 20.51 -7.14
C VAL A 258 1.76 21.01 -8.58
N SER A 259 2.06 22.30 -8.79
CA SER A 259 2.14 22.90 -10.13
C SER A 259 3.22 22.25 -10.99
N THR A 260 4.36 21.89 -10.39
CA THR A 260 5.46 21.20 -11.08
C THR A 260 5.06 19.78 -11.48
N ILE A 261 4.38 19.04 -10.60
CA ILE A 261 3.88 17.69 -10.93
C ILE A 261 2.84 17.76 -12.06
N GLU A 262 1.92 18.72 -12.00
CA GLU A 262 0.94 18.94 -13.07
C GLU A 262 1.63 19.20 -14.41
N LEU A 263 2.70 19.99 -14.42
CA LEU A 263 3.51 20.24 -15.60
C LEU A 263 4.15 18.95 -16.12
N TYR A 264 4.86 18.21 -15.27
CA TYR A 264 5.53 16.96 -15.67
C TYR A 264 4.56 15.90 -16.19
N ILE A 265 3.38 15.77 -15.57
CA ILE A 265 2.35 14.85 -16.04
C ILE A 265 1.78 15.32 -17.38
N ARG A 266 1.59 16.63 -17.59
CA ARG A 266 1.08 17.18 -18.85
C ARG A 266 2.04 16.99 -20.02
N GLU A 267 3.34 17.10 -19.75
CA GLU A 267 4.40 16.98 -20.75
C GLU A 267 4.72 15.52 -21.11
N ALA A 268 4.40 14.56 -20.24
CA ALA A 268 4.55 13.15 -20.54
C ALA A 268 3.57 12.71 -21.64
N GLU A 269 4.09 12.46 -22.85
CA GLU A 269 3.31 12.11 -24.04
C GLU A 269 2.35 10.94 -23.79
N GLU A 270 2.79 9.98 -22.98
CA GLU A 270 2.04 8.76 -22.65
C GLU A 270 0.73 9.01 -21.88
N ILE A 271 0.66 10.10 -21.12
CA ILE A 271 -0.48 10.41 -20.23
C ILE A 271 -1.14 11.76 -20.51
N LYS A 272 -0.63 12.52 -21.48
CA LYS A 272 -1.22 13.80 -21.93
C LYS A 272 -2.73 13.71 -22.21
N ALA A 273 -3.18 12.62 -22.86
CA ALA A 273 -4.61 12.40 -23.13
C ALA A 273 -5.45 12.12 -21.86
N LEU A 274 -4.85 11.57 -20.80
CA LEU A 274 -5.52 11.33 -19.52
C LEU A 274 -5.70 12.62 -18.72
N PHE A 275 -4.82 13.61 -18.90
CA PHE A 275 -4.91 14.93 -18.27
C PHE A 275 -6.11 15.76 -18.70
N ILE A 276 -6.70 15.45 -19.84
CA ILE A 276 -7.97 16.07 -20.27
C ILE A 276 -9.14 15.56 -19.41
N ILE A 277 -9.06 14.32 -18.93
CA ILE A 277 -10.15 13.60 -18.28
C ILE A 277 -10.03 13.67 -16.76
N LEU A 278 -8.82 13.53 -16.25
CA LEU A 278 -8.51 13.50 -14.83
C LEU A 278 -7.98 14.86 -14.36
N LYS A 279 -8.25 15.21 -13.10
CA LYS A 279 -7.74 16.44 -12.48
C LYS A 279 -6.97 16.10 -11.22
N ILE A 280 -5.88 16.83 -10.98
CA ILE A 280 -5.17 16.77 -9.71
C ILE A 280 -5.98 17.54 -8.66
N SER A 281 -6.24 16.88 -7.54
CA SER A 281 -6.98 17.46 -6.42
C SER A 281 -6.00 17.79 -5.31
N GLN A 282 -5.80 19.06 -4.99
CA GLN A 282 -4.92 19.44 -3.87
C GLN A 282 -5.35 18.81 -2.54
N LYS A 283 -6.67 18.64 -2.33
CA LYS A 283 -7.24 18.00 -1.14
C LYS A 283 -6.87 16.51 -1.04
N HIS A 284 -6.78 15.83 -2.18
CA HIS A 284 -6.49 14.40 -2.30
C HIS A 284 -5.31 14.16 -3.24
N LEU A 285 -4.21 14.91 -3.03
CA LEU A 285 -3.12 15.03 -4.00
C LEU A 285 -2.58 13.68 -4.46
N ILE A 286 -2.08 12.87 -3.51
CA ILE A 286 -1.47 11.58 -3.81
C ILE A 286 -2.47 10.61 -4.45
N GLY A 287 -3.73 10.59 -3.99
CA GLY A 287 -4.76 9.74 -4.60
C GLY A 287 -5.06 10.15 -6.04
N SER A 288 -5.19 11.47 -6.28
CA SER A 288 -5.43 11.98 -7.64
C SER A 288 -4.25 11.74 -8.57
N ILE A 289 -3.01 11.81 -8.09
CA ILE A 289 -1.82 11.44 -8.87
C ILE A 289 -1.84 9.93 -9.13
N GLU A 290 -2.08 9.09 -8.11
CA GLU A 290 -2.14 7.63 -8.27
C GLU A 290 -3.19 7.22 -9.32
N ASP A 291 -4.31 7.96 -9.44
CA ASP A 291 -5.32 7.75 -10.49
C ASP A 291 -4.78 7.92 -11.91
N PHE A 292 -3.90 8.90 -12.16
CA PHE A 292 -3.25 9.06 -13.47
C PHE A 292 -2.42 7.83 -13.84
N TYR A 293 -1.64 7.34 -12.89
CA TYR A 293 -0.72 6.22 -13.10
C TYR A 293 -1.49 4.91 -13.27
N ILE A 294 -2.52 4.67 -12.45
CA ILE A 294 -3.41 3.52 -12.58
C ILE A 294 -4.16 3.55 -13.92
N SER A 295 -4.67 4.72 -14.32
CA SER A 295 -5.39 4.88 -15.60
C SER A 295 -4.48 4.61 -16.79
N TYR A 296 -3.23 5.09 -16.74
CA TYR A 296 -2.22 4.78 -17.75
C TYR A 296 -1.91 3.28 -17.79
N TYR A 297 -1.69 2.67 -16.62
CA TYR A 297 -1.39 1.25 -16.50
C TYR A 297 -2.44 0.40 -17.22
N PHE A 298 -3.73 0.63 -16.93
CA PHE A 298 -4.82 -0.12 -17.58
C PHE A 298 -5.00 0.25 -19.05
N LYS A 299 -4.77 1.51 -19.45
CA LYS A 299 -4.82 1.91 -20.87
C LYS A 299 -3.73 1.22 -21.69
N LYS A 300 -2.51 1.13 -21.16
CA LYS A 300 -1.36 0.48 -21.81
C LYS A 300 -1.58 -1.01 -22.01
N PHE A 301 -2.22 -1.66 -21.03
CA PHE A 301 -2.53 -3.08 -21.07
C PHE A 301 -3.98 -3.38 -21.46
N LYS A 302 -4.63 -2.45 -22.20
CA LYS A 302 -5.95 -2.67 -22.78
C LYS A 302 -5.92 -3.98 -23.58
N ILE A 303 -6.75 -4.91 -23.16
CA ILE A 303 -6.63 -6.33 -23.46
C ILE A 303 -6.69 -6.58 -24.97
N LYS A 304 -5.70 -7.31 -25.49
CA LYS A 304 -5.82 -8.13 -26.70
C LYS A 304 -6.15 -9.54 -26.24
N ILE A 305 -7.25 -10.11 -26.74
CA ILE A 305 -7.88 -11.34 -26.21
C ILE A 305 -7.03 -12.59 -26.48
N ASP A 306 -6.03 -12.49 -27.36
CA ASP A 306 -5.37 -13.64 -27.98
C ASP A 306 -4.31 -14.34 -27.10
N ASP A 307 -4.02 -13.84 -25.89
CA ASP A 307 -3.04 -14.42 -24.96
C ASP A 307 -3.59 -14.59 -23.54
N ILE A 308 -3.94 -15.83 -23.19
CA ILE A 308 -4.55 -16.20 -21.91
C ILE A 308 -3.66 -15.83 -20.73
N GLU A 309 -2.34 -16.02 -20.83
CA GLU A 309 -1.41 -15.73 -19.73
C GLU A 309 -1.34 -14.22 -19.49
N TYR A 310 -1.13 -13.46 -20.55
CA TYR A 310 -1.10 -12.00 -20.51
C TYR A 310 -2.40 -11.44 -19.91
N PHE A 311 -3.54 -11.95 -20.37
CA PHE A 311 -4.84 -11.55 -19.85
C PHE A 311 -5.03 -11.90 -18.38
N THR A 312 -4.56 -13.08 -17.95
CA THR A 312 -4.67 -13.53 -16.56
C THR A 312 -3.81 -12.66 -15.63
N ILE A 313 -2.56 -12.35 -16.02
CA ILE A 313 -1.67 -11.44 -15.28
C ILE A 313 -2.32 -10.05 -15.15
N SER A 314 -2.91 -9.55 -16.23
CA SER A 314 -3.63 -8.27 -16.23
C SER A 314 -4.80 -8.28 -15.25
N LYS A 315 -5.61 -9.35 -15.23
CA LYS A 315 -6.73 -9.51 -14.29
C LYS A 315 -6.26 -9.60 -12.83
N ILE A 316 -5.17 -10.32 -12.55
CA ILE A 316 -4.59 -10.38 -11.20
C ILE A 316 -4.25 -8.99 -10.71
N LEU A 317 -3.50 -8.24 -11.53
CA LEU A 317 -3.07 -6.89 -11.18
C LEU A 317 -4.27 -5.95 -11.11
N GLU A 318 -5.29 -6.11 -11.96
CA GLU A 318 -6.55 -5.37 -11.86
C GLU A 318 -7.21 -5.52 -10.49
N VAL A 319 -7.37 -6.77 -10.02
CA VAL A 319 -7.99 -7.07 -8.71
C VAL A 319 -7.18 -6.45 -7.57
N ILE A 320 -5.87 -6.65 -7.56
CA ILE A 320 -4.98 -6.16 -6.50
C ILE A 320 -4.96 -4.62 -6.44
N ILE A 321 -4.83 -3.98 -7.61
CA ILE A 321 -4.76 -2.52 -7.73
C ILE A 321 -6.07 -1.87 -7.32
N LYS A 322 -7.18 -2.32 -7.91
CA LYS A 322 -8.49 -1.71 -7.67
C LYS A 322 -8.95 -1.92 -6.24
N LYS A 323 -8.74 -3.12 -5.67
CA LYS A 323 -9.13 -3.38 -4.29
C LYS A 323 -8.32 -2.56 -3.27
N GLU A 324 -7.01 -2.42 -3.49
CA GLU A 324 -6.17 -1.57 -2.64
C GLU A 324 -6.61 -0.10 -2.72
N LYS A 325 -6.85 0.39 -3.94
CA LYS A 325 -7.31 1.76 -4.18
C LYS A 325 -8.65 2.02 -3.49
N GLU A 326 -9.63 1.13 -3.70
CA GLU A 326 -10.96 1.19 -3.09
C GLU A 326 -10.88 1.30 -1.56
N ILE A 327 -10.11 0.41 -0.91
CA ILE A 327 -9.94 0.46 0.55
C ILE A 327 -9.36 1.81 0.99
N ARG A 328 -8.28 2.25 0.36
CA ARG A 328 -7.50 3.43 0.78
C ARG A 328 -8.20 4.76 0.52
N PHE A 329 -8.85 4.90 -0.63
CA PHE A 329 -9.33 6.21 -1.10
C PHE A 329 -10.84 6.36 -1.07
N GLU A 330 -11.60 5.26 -1.00
CA GLU A 330 -13.06 5.31 -1.01
C GLU A 330 -13.63 4.87 0.34
N ILE A 331 -13.26 3.67 0.81
CA ILE A 331 -13.90 3.05 1.98
C ILE A 331 -13.42 3.65 3.29
N LEU A 332 -12.11 3.63 3.58
CA LEU A 332 -11.57 4.16 4.84
C LEU A 332 -11.91 5.65 5.04
N PRO A 333 -11.78 6.54 4.03
CA PRO A 333 -12.18 7.93 4.19
C PRO A 333 -13.66 8.10 4.53
N GLN A 334 -14.55 7.27 3.96
CA GLN A 334 -15.98 7.30 4.28
C GLN A 334 -16.26 6.79 5.69
N VAL A 335 -15.59 5.72 6.15
CA VAL A 335 -15.65 5.24 7.55
C VAL A 335 -15.27 6.36 8.51
N ILE A 336 -14.13 7.01 8.29
CA ILE A 336 -13.63 8.12 9.11
C ILE A 336 -14.65 9.27 9.11
N LYS A 337 -15.19 9.64 7.95
CA LYS A 337 -16.19 10.70 7.81
C LYS A 337 -17.46 10.40 8.61
N ILE A 338 -18.01 9.19 8.50
CA ILE A 338 -19.23 8.76 9.21
C ILE A 338 -18.99 8.81 10.72
N ILE A 339 -17.91 8.19 11.19
CA ILE A 339 -17.58 8.09 12.62
C ILE A 339 -17.31 9.48 13.21
N HIS A 340 -16.51 10.31 12.54
CA HIS A 340 -16.22 11.68 13.00
C HIS A 340 -17.46 12.58 13.02
N LYS A 341 -18.38 12.44 12.07
CA LYS A 341 -19.63 13.21 12.06
C LYS A 341 -20.48 12.87 13.28
N LYS A 342 -20.58 11.59 13.64
CA LYS A 342 -21.27 11.13 14.87
C LYS A 342 -20.66 11.77 16.12
N PHE A 343 -19.33 11.81 16.24
CA PHE A 343 -18.66 12.46 17.37
C PHE A 343 -18.92 13.97 17.46
N LYS A 344 -18.92 14.70 16.32
CA LYS A 344 -19.23 16.13 16.31
C LYS A 344 -20.66 16.42 16.76
N VAL A 345 -21.63 15.63 16.31
CA VAL A 345 -23.04 15.79 16.69
C VAL A 345 -23.25 15.49 18.18
N LEU A 346 -22.54 14.51 18.75
CA LEU A 346 -22.60 14.20 20.19
C LEU A 346 -22.03 15.35 21.04
N LYS A 347 -20.91 15.96 20.64
CA LYS A 347 -20.36 17.13 21.34
C LYS A 347 -21.27 18.35 21.30
N MET A 348 -22.01 18.57 20.20
CA MET A 348 -22.96 19.68 20.08
C MET A 348 -24.25 19.49 20.90
N LYS A 349 -24.56 18.27 21.34
CA LYS A 349 -25.73 17.98 22.20
C LYS A 349 -25.40 18.03 23.71
N GLN A 350 -24.13 18.16 24.06
CA GLN A 350 -23.64 18.23 25.45
C GLN A 350 -23.31 19.68 25.89
N ASN A 351 -23.39 20.63 24.96
CA ASN A 351 -23.43 22.07 25.21
C ASN A 351 -24.86 22.56 24.96
#